data_AF-S3DFD7-F1
#
_entry.id   AF-S3DFD7-F1
#
_cell.length_a   1.000
_cell.length_b   1.000
_cell.length_c   1.000
_cell.angle_alpha   90.00
_cell.angle_beta   90.00
_cell.angle_gamma   90.00
#
_symmetry.space_group_name_H-M   'P 1'
#
loop_
_entity.id
_entity.type
_entity.pdbx_description
1 polymer ?
#
loop_
_entity_poly.entity_id
_entity_poly.type
_entity_poly.pdbx_seq_one_letter_code
_entity_poly.pdbx_strand_id
1 'polypeptide(L)'
;MCSFTLAFFSLYVLSLIKPVQCWWGSEHVQSEPPFNRKSDVTREEDLKLRWEFDWSFGGISTFAHLPHVKCLTNPDVGYDVAIIGVPFDTAVSYRPGE
;
A
#
# COMPACT_ATOMS: atom_id res chain seq x y z
N MET A 1 -30.27 0.82 -50.82
CA MET A 1 -29.43 -0.25 -50.24
C MET A 1 -28.09 -0.23 -50.96
N CYS A 2 -26.99 -0.49 -50.24
CA CYS A 2 -25.59 -0.56 -50.71
C CYS A 2 -24.87 0.77 -51.04
N SER A 3 -24.33 1.46 -50.03
CA SER A 3 -23.05 2.19 -50.23
C SER A 3 -22.30 2.64 -48.96
N PHE A 4 -22.58 2.11 -47.76
CA PHE A 4 -21.94 2.63 -46.52
C PHE A 4 -21.31 1.59 -45.59
N THR A 5 -21.29 0.30 -45.95
CA THR A 5 -20.74 -0.78 -45.10
C THR A 5 -19.30 -1.18 -45.40
N LEU A 6 -18.67 -0.68 -46.48
CA LEU A 6 -17.31 -1.09 -46.86
C LEU A 6 -16.18 -0.21 -46.30
N ALA A 7 -16.48 0.95 -45.72
CA ALA A 7 -15.45 1.83 -45.15
C ALA A 7 -14.96 1.40 -43.75
N PHE A 8 -15.77 0.67 -42.99
CA PHE A 8 -15.41 0.26 -41.62
C PHE A 8 -14.60 -1.05 -41.56
N PHE A 9 -14.65 -1.89 -42.59
CA PHE A 9 -13.87 -3.13 -42.63
C PHE A 9 -12.39 -2.92 -43.00
N SER A 10 -12.06 -1.80 -43.66
CA SER A 10 -10.67 -1.52 -44.09
C SER A 10 -9.76 -0.98 -42.99
N LEU A 11 -10.31 -0.42 -41.90
CA LEU A 11 -9.50 0.11 -40.80
C LEU A 11 -9.20 -0.94 -39.72
N TYR A 12 -9.92 -2.07 -39.69
CA TYR A 12 -9.69 -3.13 -38.70
C TYR A 12 -8.46 -3.99 -39.02
N VAL A 13 -8.14 -4.16 -40.31
CA VAL A 13 -7.03 -5.03 -40.76
C VAL A 13 -5.66 -4.34 -40.69
N LEU A 14 -5.61 -3.00 -40.68
CA LEU A 14 -4.36 -2.23 -40.51
C LEU A 14 -3.92 -2.07 -39.05
N SER A 15 -4.76 -2.41 -38.07
CA SER A 15 -4.43 -2.31 -36.64
C SER A 15 -3.65 -3.51 -36.08
N LEU A 16 -3.47 -4.59 -36.86
CA LEU A 16 -2.83 -5.83 -36.39
C LEU A 16 -1.41 -6.05 -36.95
N ILE A 17 -0.89 -5.10 -37.72
CA ILE A 17 0.54 -5.06 -38.04
C ILE A 17 1.18 -4.05 -37.09
N LYS A 18 1.37 -4.46 -35.82
CA LYS A 18 2.40 -3.83 -35.00
C LYS A 18 3.72 -4.45 -35.44
N PRO A 19 4.60 -3.72 -36.13
CA PRO A 19 5.93 -4.24 -36.42
C PRO A 19 6.58 -4.57 -35.07
N VAL A 20 7.05 -5.81 -34.96
CA VAL A 20 8.05 -6.21 -33.97
C VAL A 20 9.24 -5.29 -34.22
N GLN A 21 9.25 -4.17 -33.51
CA GLN A 21 10.34 -3.22 -33.56
C GLN A 21 11.41 -3.80 -32.65
N CYS A 22 12.45 -4.32 -33.29
CA CYS A 22 13.68 -4.75 -32.68
C CYS A 22 14.13 -3.69 -31.68
N TRP A 23 14.09 -4.06 -30.41
CA TRP A 23 14.80 -3.37 -29.36
C TRP A 23 16.29 -3.65 -29.58
N TRP A 24 16.92 -2.83 -30.42
CA TRP A 24 18.39 -2.74 -30.51
C TRP A 24 18.76 -1.26 -30.49
N GLY A 25 19.27 -0.81 -29.35
CA GLY A 25 19.69 0.57 -29.13
C GLY A 25 19.79 0.88 -27.65
N SER A 26 20.99 0.76 -27.10
CA SER A 26 21.34 1.26 -25.77
C SER A 26 21.32 2.79 -25.80
N GLU A 27 20.29 3.39 -25.21
CA GLU A 27 20.32 4.77 -24.73
C GLU A 27 20.02 4.71 -23.24
N HIS A 28 21.04 4.91 -22.39
CA HIS A 28 20.83 5.21 -20.99
C HIS A 28 20.23 6.62 -20.89
N VAL A 29 18.93 6.75 -21.17
CA VAL A 29 18.17 7.89 -20.67
C VAL A 29 18.07 7.65 -19.17
N GLN A 30 18.97 8.27 -18.41
CA GLN A 30 18.70 8.57 -17.02
C GLN A 30 17.50 9.51 -17.04
N SER A 31 16.30 8.96 -16.86
CA SER A 31 15.23 9.78 -16.34
C SER A 31 15.71 10.23 -14.96
N GLU A 32 16.26 11.43 -14.89
CA GLU A 32 16.24 12.15 -13.63
C GLU A 32 14.79 12.07 -13.14
N PRO A 33 14.53 11.61 -11.90
CA PRO A 33 13.18 11.68 -11.39
C PRO A 33 12.76 13.15 -11.51
N PRO A 34 11.61 13.47 -12.13
CA PRO A 34 11.21 14.86 -12.26
C PRO A 34 11.18 15.47 -10.86
N PHE A 35 12.15 16.33 -10.55
CA PHE A 35 12.18 17.17 -9.36
C PHE A 35 11.20 18.32 -9.59
N ASN A 36 9.94 17.97 -9.81
CA ASN A 36 8.83 18.89 -9.75
C ASN A 36 7.59 18.09 -9.38
N ARG A 37 7.56 17.63 -8.14
CA ARG A 37 6.31 17.42 -7.44
C ARG A 37 6.21 18.55 -6.43
N LYS A 38 5.63 19.70 -6.83
CA LYS A 38 4.80 20.42 -5.86
C LYS A 38 3.63 19.50 -5.58
N SER A 39 3.87 18.47 -4.76
CA SER A 39 2.78 17.69 -4.24
C SER A 39 2.00 18.64 -3.38
N ASP A 40 0.74 18.82 -3.74
CA ASP A 40 -0.29 19.26 -2.83
C ASP A 40 -0.40 18.20 -1.72
N VAL A 41 0.63 18.12 -0.88
CA VAL A 41 0.63 17.39 0.37
C VAL A 41 0.00 18.39 1.32
N THR A 42 -1.13 18.00 1.88
CA THR A 42 -1.81 18.80 2.88
C THR A 42 -0.84 19.06 4.03
N ARG A 43 -0.95 20.23 4.67
CA ARG A 43 -0.09 20.58 5.81
C ARG A 43 -0.16 19.49 6.89
N GLU A 44 -1.30 18.82 7.01
CA GLU A 44 -1.54 17.69 7.90
C GLU A 44 -0.66 16.49 7.52
N GLU A 45 -0.66 16.06 6.26
CA GLU A 45 0.20 14.97 5.78
C GLU A 45 1.70 15.29 5.94
N ASP A 46 2.11 16.54 5.67
CA ASP A 46 3.48 17.00 5.88
C ASP A 46 3.92 16.89 7.36
N LEU A 47 3.01 17.22 8.28
CA LEU A 47 3.26 17.09 9.71
C LEU A 47 3.36 15.63 10.12
N LYS A 48 2.50 14.76 9.58
CA LYS A 48 2.56 13.31 9.84
C LYS A 48 3.89 12.72 9.38
N LEU A 49 4.33 13.05 8.16
CA LEU A 49 5.60 12.54 7.64
C LEU A 49 6.81 12.93 8.49
N ARG A 50 6.76 14.09 9.14
CA ARG A 50 7.88 14.61 9.96
C ARG A 50 7.85 14.10 11.40
N TRP A 51 6.66 13.88 11.95
CA TRP A 51 6.48 13.72 13.39
C TRP A 51 5.75 12.43 13.81
N GLU A 52 5.14 11.69 12.87
CA GLU A 52 4.41 10.42 13.10
C GLU A 52 5.28 9.22 12.71
N PHE A 53 6.53 9.20 13.21
CA PHE A 53 7.39 8.02 13.19
C PHE A 53 7.83 7.72 14.62
N ASP A 54 7.44 6.56 15.13
CA ASP A 54 7.87 6.08 16.44
C ASP A 54 9.19 5.33 16.34
N TRP A 55 10.12 5.67 17.23
CA TRP A 55 11.35 4.90 17.41
C TRP A 55 11.02 3.58 18.10
N SER A 56 11.80 2.53 17.85
CA SER A 56 11.57 1.20 18.47
C SER A 56 11.64 1.18 20.01
N PHE A 57 12.14 2.25 20.62
CA PHE A 57 12.25 2.44 22.08
C PHE A 57 11.31 3.54 22.61
N GLY A 58 10.53 4.19 21.74
CA GLY A 58 9.61 5.26 22.07
C GLY A 58 8.14 4.84 21.91
N GLY A 59 7.23 5.67 22.41
CA GLY A 59 5.79 5.43 22.27
C GLY A 59 5.23 4.42 23.28
N ILE A 60 3.96 4.06 23.08
CA ILE A 60 3.27 3.04 23.89
C ILE A 60 3.66 1.66 23.34
N SER A 61 4.15 0.79 24.22
CA SER A 61 4.49 -0.59 23.86
C SER A 61 3.22 -1.40 23.64
N THR A 62 2.74 -1.41 22.40
CA THR A 62 1.72 -2.35 21.92
C THR A 62 2.39 -3.37 20.99
N PHE A 63 1.70 -4.48 20.72
CA PHE A 63 2.21 -5.45 19.74
C PHE A 63 2.35 -4.78 18.37
N ALA A 64 3.58 -4.75 17.84
CA ALA A 64 3.93 -4.14 16.54
C ALA A 64 3.44 -2.69 16.36
N HIS A 65 3.34 -1.91 17.45
CA HIS A 65 2.78 -0.54 17.43
C HIS A 65 1.36 -0.44 16.86
N LEU A 66 0.56 -1.51 16.95
CA LEU A 66 -0.85 -1.48 16.56
C LEU A 66 -1.65 -0.54 17.49
N PRO A 67 -2.73 0.10 16.98
CA PRO A 67 -3.61 0.92 17.79
C PRO A 67 -4.22 0.12 18.95
N HIS A 68 -4.01 0.57 20.18
CA HIS A 68 -4.61 -0.06 21.35
C HIS A 68 -6.06 0.38 21.53
N VAL A 69 -6.96 -0.59 21.68
CA VAL A 69 -8.39 -0.36 21.90
C VAL A 69 -8.93 -1.38 22.90
N LYS A 70 -9.95 -0.98 23.68
CA LYS A 70 -10.62 -1.86 24.63
C LYS A 70 -11.60 -2.78 23.92
N CYS A 71 -11.08 -3.85 23.34
CA CYS A 71 -11.81 -4.81 22.50
C CYS A 71 -13.00 -5.47 23.21
N LEU A 72 -12.94 -5.70 24.53
CA LEU A 72 -14.02 -6.34 25.28
C LEU A 72 -15.16 -5.39 25.69
N THR A 73 -14.95 -4.07 25.59
CA THR A 73 -15.98 -3.08 25.94
C THR A 73 -16.62 -2.42 24.72
N ASN A 74 -15.96 -2.47 23.56
CA ASN A 74 -16.36 -1.76 22.35
C ASN A 74 -16.59 -2.75 21.20
N PRO A 75 -17.79 -3.34 21.10
CA PRO A 75 -18.08 -4.37 20.09
C PRO A 75 -18.19 -3.80 18.65
N ASP A 76 -18.33 -2.48 18.50
CA ASP A 76 -18.49 -1.83 17.19
C ASP A 76 -17.20 -1.77 16.37
N VAL A 77 -16.06 -2.00 17.00
CA VAL A 77 -14.77 -1.97 16.33
C VAL A 77 -14.53 -3.32 15.65
N GLY A 78 -14.50 -3.32 14.32
CA GLY A 78 -14.16 -4.50 13.52
C GLY A 78 -12.64 -4.74 13.48
N TYR A 79 -12.24 -6.01 13.51
CA TYR A 79 -10.85 -6.43 13.39
C TYR A 79 -10.75 -7.63 12.46
N ASP A 80 -9.75 -7.64 11.57
CA ASP A 80 -9.39 -8.86 10.83
C ASP A 80 -8.56 -9.81 11.70
N VAL A 81 -7.63 -9.24 12.47
CA VAL A 81 -6.79 -9.92 13.45
C VAL A 81 -6.71 -9.05 14.70
N ALA A 82 -6.99 -9.65 15.86
CA ALA A 82 -6.90 -8.99 17.16
C ALA A 82 -5.94 -9.74 18.09
N ILE A 83 -5.23 -8.99 18.93
CA ILE A 83 -4.22 -9.53 19.86
C ILE A 83 -4.64 -9.16 21.27
N ILE A 84 -4.81 -10.19 22.11
CA ILE A 84 -5.23 -10.03 23.51
C ILE A 84 -4.23 -10.82 24.36
N GLY A 85 -3.57 -10.11 25.28
CA GLY A 85 -2.71 -10.73 26.29
C GLY A 85 -3.54 -11.21 27.47
N VAL A 86 -3.30 -12.45 27.91
CA VAL A 86 -3.90 -13.01 29.14
C VAL A 86 -2.75 -13.48 30.03
N PRO A 87 -2.24 -12.63 30.94
CA PRO A 87 -1.14 -13.01 31.83
C PRO A 87 -1.68 -13.96 32.91
N PHE A 88 -1.66 -15.27 32.62
CA PHE A 88 -2.16 -16.31 33.49
C PHE A 88 -1.06 -17.34 33.77
N ASP A 89 -0.43 -17.22 34.94
CA ASP A 89 0.70 -18.04 35.37
C ASP A 89 0.34 -19.01 36.51
N THR A 90 -0.91 -19.03 36.97
CA THR A 90 -1.29 -19.80 38.17
C THR A 90 -1.40 -21.31 37.95
N ALA A 91 -1.44 -21.78 36.70
CA ALA A 91 -1.54 -23.21 36.36
C ALA A 91 -0.18 -23.91 36.17
N VAL A 92 0.94 -23.19 36.27
CA VAL A 92 2.28 -23.79 36.11
C VAL A 92 2.72 -24.49 37.40
N SER A 93 3.36 -25.66 37.29
CA SER A 93 3.71 -26.50 38.45
C SER A 93 5.15 -26.30 38.96
N TYR A 94 5.92 -25.40 38.35
CA TYR A 94 7.34 -25.23 38.68
C TYR A 94 7.75 -23.76 38.77
N ARG A 95 8.18 -23.13 37.67
CA ARG A 95 8.59 -21.73 37.67
C ARG A 95 7.44 -20.86 37.16
N PRO A 96 6.81 -20.03 38.03
CA PRO A 96 5.95 -18.96 37.58
C PRO A 96 6.77 -17.85 36.94
N GLY A 97 6.10 -17.00 36.16
CA GLY A 97 6.73 -15.97 35.34
C GLY A 97 6.45 -16.18 33.86
N GLU A 98 5.20 -15.91 33.48
CA GLU A 98 4.94 -15.23 32.19
C GLU A 98 5.52 -13.80 32.26
#